data_AF-A0A8F6YCL0-F1
#
_entry.id   AF-A0A8F6YCL0-F1
#
_cell.length_a   1.000
_cell.length_b   1.000
_cell.length_c   1.000
_cell.angle_alpha   90.00
_cell.angle_beta   90.00
_cell.angle_gamma   90.00
#
_symmetry.space_group_name_H-M   'P 1'
#
loop_
_entity.id
_entity.type
_entity.pdbx_description
1 polymer ?
#
loop_
_entity_poly.entity_id
_entity_poly.type
_entity_poly.pdbx_seq_one_letter_code
_entity_poly.pdbx_strand_id
1 'polypeptide(L)'
;MTDTPSDATLSGRQFSGRFVFVYPSIRHPGACLRFKFKLLTWREMTAFAGRRHPSRPVSWLVDYKTRLSMGSFLNQSTLHAAKASLPPDGHAFWQGIDDPLTPAGFRTLLDEYPSLEHFEKHEGLPRGNGQRPHDRYYLGYKVSRYHPPGYRGPGIVFPEDLPASWRRFLEEIEGRDYREFLSDILETNKFSLRCAWHMGMSGAEVSPHRDTMRKLSIHLFYFNAPEVWRADWGGDLLILKDCRVDRENPDFNDFREVIPVSAVGNRSALCRNGLDAWHGVKPLDCPEGQYRRLFTVIAMVPDGVKRKLLLRARRLFGVGSESEA
;
A
#
# COMPACT_ATOMS: atom_id res chain seq x y z
N MET A 1 5.97 36.73 -39.74
CA MET A 1 5.76 35.29 -39.99
C MET A 1 5.77 34.62 -38.64
N THR A 2 4.58 34.39 -38.10
CA THR A 2 4.34 33.91 -36.74
C THR A 2 3.33 32.78 -36.89
N ASP A 3 3.78 31.54 -36.79
CA ASP A 3 2.91 30.36 -36.82
C ASP A 3 2.73 29.82 -35.40
N THR A 4 1.51 30.00 -34.89
CA THR A 4 0.94 29.27 -33.76
C THR A 4 0.42 27.91 -34.22
N PRO A 5 0.64 26.81 -33.48
CA PRO A 5 0.05 25.50 -33.82
C PRO A 5 -1.42 25.44 -33.40
N SER A 6 -2.22 24.89 -34.31
CA SER A 6 -3.66 24.69 -34.23
C SER A 6 -4.10 23.63 -33.21
N ASP A 7 -5.24 23.90 -32.57
CA ASP A 7 -6.02 23.00 -31.70
C ASP A 7 -6.24 21.59 -32.29
N ALA A 8 -5.84 20.57 -31.53
CA ALA A 8 -6.22 19.19 -31.77
C ALA A 8 -7.63 18.94 -31.19
N THR A 9 -8.60 18.74 -32.07
CA THR A 9 -9.96 18.32 -31.74
C THR A 9 -10.00 16.84 -31.35
N LEU A 10 -10.15 16.55 -30.05
CA LEU A 10 -10.49 15.21 -29.57
C LEU A 10 -11.96 14.90 -29.90
N SER A 11 -12.19 13.99 -30.84
CA SER A 11 -13.51 13.48 -31.20
C SER A 11 -14.15 12.73 -30.03
N GLY A 12 -15.21 13.32 -29.45
CA GLY A 12 -15.90 12.76 -28.30
C GLY A 12 -16.83 11.59 -28.65
N ARG A 13 -16.62 10.42 -28.02
CA ARG A 13 -17.70 9.44 -27.83
C ARG A 13 -18.76 10.05 -26.91
N GLN A 14 -19.99 10.16 -27.38
CA GLN A 14 -21.14 10.53 -26.55
C GLN A 14 -21.45 9.39 -25.57
N PHE A 15 -21.35 9.66 -24.27
CA PHE A 15 -21.85 8.80 -23.21
C PHE A 15 -23.18 9.37 -22.70
N SER A 16 -24.24 8.55 -22.71
CA SER A 16 -25.62 8.93 -22.36
C SER A 16 -25.98 8.65 -20.90
N GLY A 17 -25.10 8.98 -19.94
CA GLY A 17 -25.35 8.82 -18.51
C GLY A 17 -25.83 10.10 -17.83
N ARG A 18 -26.79 10.00 -16.89
CA ARG A 18 -27.20 11.08 -15.97
C ARG A 18 -26.45 10.93 -14.63
N PHE A 19 -25.89 12.01 -14.10
CA PHE A 19 -25.18 12.02 -12.82
C PHE A 19 -26.00 12.75 -11.75
N VAL A 20 -25.98 12.27 -10.51
CA VAL A 20 -26.61 12.96 -9.37
C VAL A 20 -25.61 13.93 -8.77
N PHE A 21 -25.91 15.24 -8.81
CA PHE A 21 -25.08 16.26 -8.19
C PHE A 21 -25.76 16.80 -6.92
N VAL A 22 -24.99 16.84 -5.82
CA VAL A 22 -25.44 17.38 -4.52
C VAL A 22 -24.79 18.74 -4.34
N TYR A 23 -25.57 19.78 -4.17
CA TYR A 23 -25.05 21.10 -3.84
C TYR A 23 -25.86 21.80 -2.74
N PRO A 24 -25.18 22.54 -1.85
CA PRO A 24 -25.87 23.34 -0.86
C PRO A 24 -26.56 24.53 -1.52
N SER A 25 -27.83 24.74 -1.19
CA SER A 25 -28.60 25.91 -1.60
C SER A 25 -28.79 26.82 -0.38
N ILE A 26 -27.88 27.77 -0.19
CA ILE A 26 -28.02 28.82 0.81
C ILE A 26 -28.90 29.92 0.21
N ARG A 27 -30.07 30.18 0.79
CA ARG A 27 -30.94 31.27 0.32
C ARG A 27 -30.78 32.57 1.10
N HIS A 28 -30.31 32.58 2.34
CA HIS A 28 -29.98 33.80 3.10
C HIS A 28 -29.02 33.47 4.25
N PRO A 29 -28.26 34.45 4.79
CA PRO A 29 -27.48 34.27 6.01
C PRO A 29 -28.45 34.02 7.17
N GLY A 30 -28.42 32.80 7.74
CA GLY A 30 -29.28 32.40 8.87
C GLY A 30 -30.28 31.26 8.58
N ALA A 31 -30.36 30.73 7.36
CA ALA A 31 -31.23 29.59 7.05
C ALA A 31 -30.49 28.24 7.05
N CYS A 32 -31.12 27.19 7.60
CA CYS A 32 -30.63 25.81 7.56
C CYS A 32 -30.21 25.38 6.15
N LEU A 33 -29.07 24.69 6.05
CA LEU A 33 -28.60 24.08 4.80
C LEU A 33 -29.63 23.07 4.28
N ARG A 34 -30.31 23.42 3.18
CA ARG A 34 -31.08 22.47 2.39
C ARG A 34 -30.23 22.00 1.20
N PHE A 35 -30.02 20.69 1.13
CA PHE A 35 -29.39 20.06 -0.03
C PHE A 35 -30.46 19.84 -1.10
N LYS A 36 -30.18 20.26 -2.33
CA LYS A 36 -31.02 19.94 -3.49
C LYS A 36 -30.30 18.93 -4.36
N PHE A 37 -31.03 17.93 -4.82
CA PHE A 37 -30.55 16.93 -5.76
C PHE A 37 -31.00 17.34 -7.16
N LYS A 38 -30.06 17.42 -8.10
CA LYS A 38 -30.38 17.58 -9.51
C LYS A 38 -29.62 16.56 -10.33
N LEU A 39 -30.35 15.82 -11.15
CA LEU A 39 -29.77 14.98 -12.18
C LEU A 39 -29.28 15.89 -13.30
N LEU A 40 -27.99 15.85 -13.59
CA LEU A 40 -27.37 16.64 -14.66
C LEU A 40 -26.69 15.69 -15.65
N THR A 41 -26.81 16.02 -16.92
CA THR A 41 -25.97 15.45 -17.98
C THR A 41 -24.57 16.06 -17.91
N TRP A 42 -23.59 15.40 -18.52
CA TRP A 42 -22.21 15.88 -18.58
C TRP A 42 -22.10 17.31 -19.16
N ARG A 43 -22.85 17.59 -20.24
CA ARG A 43 -22.92 18.93 -20.85
C ARG A 43 -23.41 19.99 -19.86
N GLU A 44 -24.43 19.66 -19.06
CA GLU A 44 -24.98 20.57 -18.06
C GLU A 44 -24.01 20.78 -16.88
N MET A 45 -23.23 19.76 -16.49
CA MET A 45 -22.20 19.88 -15.45
C MET A 45 -21.08 20.85 -15.86
N THR A 46 -20.54 20.71 -17.08
CA THR A 46 -19.52 21.63 -17.61
C THR A 46 -20.03 23.07 -17.67
N ALA A 47 -21.27 23.28 -18.10
CA ALA A 47 -21.89 24.60 -18.16
C ALA A 47 -22.25 25.19 -16.79
N PHE A 48 -22.48 24.35 -15.77
CA PHE A 48 -22.74 24.78 -14.40
C PHE A 48 -21.46 25.18 -13.67
N ALA A 49 -20.38 24.39 -13.82
CA ALA A 49 -19.08 24.67 -13.22
C ALA A 49 -18.47 25.98 -13.72
N GLY A 50 -18.50 26.22 -15.04
CA GLY A 50 -17.96 27.45 -15.64
C GLY A 50 -18.69 28.73 -15.22
N ARG A 51 -19.95 28.64 -14.77
CA ARG A 51 -20.75 29.80 -14.34
C ARG A 51 -20.61 30.18 -12.87
N ARG A 52 -20.24 29.24 -11.98
CA ARG A 52 -20.15 29.49 -10.53
C ARG A 52 -18.73 29.59 -9.97
N HIS A 53 -17.75 29.00 -10.65
CA HIS A 53 -16.36 29.02 -10.19
C HIS A 53 -15.42 29.38 -11.36
N PRO A 54 -15.45 30.65 -11.84
CA PRO A 54 -14.64 31.08 -12.98
C PRO A 54 -13.12 30.95 -12.74
N SER A 55 -12.69 30.81 -11.49
CA SER A 55 -11.28 30.62 -11.09
C SER A 55 -10.84 29.15 -10.98
N ARG A 56 -11.72 28.16 -11.22
CA ARG A 56 -11.36 26.74 -11.15
C ARG A 56 -11.30 26.13 -12.57
N PRO A 57 -10.13 25.68 -13.05
CA PRO A 57 -9.98 25.15 -14.40
C PRO A 57 -10.80 23.88 -14.57
N VAL A 58 -11.40 23.69 -15.76
CA VAL A 58 -12.28 22.55 -16.14
C VAL A 58 -11.62 21.17 -15.93
N SER A 59 -10.30 21.11 -15.74
CA SER A 59 -9.53 19.90 -15.42
C SER A 59 -10.04 19.12 -14.20
N TRP A 60 -10.63 19.78 -13.20
CA TRP A 60 -11.22 19.09 -12.04
C TRP A 60 -12.43 18.20 -12.39
N LEU A 61 -13.20 18.55 -13.42
CA LEU A 61 -14.31 17.72 -13.89
C LEU A 61 -13.78 16.51 -14.66
N VAL A 62 -12.75 16.71 -15.47
CA VAL A 62 -12.07 15.61 -16.19
C VAL A 62 -11.52 14.59 -15.17
N ASP A 63 -10.87 15.06 -14.11
CA ASP A 63 -10.42 14.22 -13.00
C ASP A 63 -11.60 13.47 -12.34
N TYR A 64 -12.74 14.13 -12.09
CA TYR A 64 -13.94 13.47 -11.55
C TYR A 64 -14.53 12.38 -12.47
N LYS A 65 -14.52 12.59 -13.79
CA LYS A 65 -14.98 11.58 -14.76
C LYS A 65 -14.03 10.38 -14.83
N THR A 66 -12.72 10.63 -14.76
CA THR A 66 -11.69 9.59 -14.66
C THR A 66 -11.78 8.83 -13.33
N ARG A 67 -12.12 9.51 -12.22
CA ARG A 67 -12.39 8.88 -10.92
C ARG A 67 -13.57 7.92 -10.98
N LEU A 68 -14.67 8.31 -11.64
CA LEU A 68 -15.84 7.45 -11.80
C LEU A 68 -15.63 6.30 -12.79
N SER A 69 -14.72 6.44 -13.76
CA SER A 69 -14.54 5.42 -14.80
C SER A 69 -13.60 4.27 -14.44
N MET A 70 -12.63 4.44 -13.51
CA MET A 70 -11.67 3.35 -13.20
C MET A 70 -12.01 2.50 -11.97
N GLY A 71 -13.17 2.69 -11.33
CA GLY A 71 -13.57 1.89 -10.16
C GLY A 71 -12.59 2.01 -8.97
N SER A 72 -12.72 1.10 -8.00
CA SER A 72 -11.83 0.96 -6.83
C SER A 72 -10.63 0.09 -7.19
N PHE A 73 -9.45 0.41 -6.67
CA PHE A 73 -8.27 -0.45 -6.78
C PHE A 73 -8.30 -1.56 -5.73
N LEU A 74 -8.62 -1.23 -4.49
CA LEU A 74 -8.76 -2.21 -3.42
C LEU A 74 -10.00 -3.08 -3.65
N ASN A 75 -9.85 -4.38 -3.44
CA ASN A 75 -10.96 -5.32 -3.42
C ASN A 75 -11.52 -5.46 -2.00
N GLN A 76 -12.44 -4.56 -1.65
CA GLN A 76 -12.96 -4.46 -0.29
C GLN A 76 -13.61 -5.75 0.20
N SER A 77 -14.36 -6.46 -0.66
CA SER A 77 -14.99 -7.72 -0.26
C SER A 77 -13.96 -8.77 0.13
N THR A 78 -12.84 -8.85 -0.60
CA THR A 78 -11.79 -9.80 -0.29
C THR A 78 -11.01 -9.42 0.96
N LEU A 79 -10.70 -8.13 1.15
CA LEU A 79 -10.06 -7.66 2.38
C LEU A 79 -10.94 -7.92 3.62
N HIS A 80 -12.24 -7.64 3.53
CA HIS A 80 -13.18 -7.93 4.61
C HIS A 80 -13.32 -9.44 4.88
N ALA A 81 -13.36 -10.27 3.85
CA ALA A 81 -13.39 -11.73 4.01
C ALA A 81 -12.11 -12.25 4.68
N ALA A 82 -10.94 -11.75 4.27
CA ALA A 82 -9.66 -12.11 4.88
C ALA A 82 -9.59 -11.68 6.35
N LYS A 83 -10.16 -10.52 6.71
CA LYS A 83 -10.27 -10.08 8.10
C LYS A 83 -11.03 -11.10 8.96
N ALA A 84 -12.10 -11.68 8.43
CA ALA A 84 -12.92 -12.65 9.16
C ALA A 84 -12.20 -13.97 9.47
N SER A 85 -11.13 -14.29 8.74
CA SER A 85 -10.29 -15.47 8.98
C SER A 85 -9.04 -15.18 9.82
N LEU A 86 -8.87 -13.95 10.31
CA LEU A 86 -7.70 -13.62 11.13
C LEU A 86 -7.81 -14.28 12.50
N PRO A 87 -6.66 -14.62 13.12
CA PRO A 87 -6.64 -15.04 14.51
C PRO A 87 -7.33 -14.01 15.43
N PRO A 88 -7.86 -14.45 16.58
CA PRO A 88 -8.49 -13.55 17.53
C PRO A 88 -7.54 -12.43 18.00
N ASP A 89 -8.15 -11.36 18.50
CA ASP A 89 -7.53 -10.11 18.93
C ASP A 89 -6.26 -10.31 19.78
N GLY A 90 -5.31 -9.38 19.67
CA GLY A 90 -4.07 -9.42 20.43
C GLY A 90 -2.88 -10.10 19.75
N HIS A 91 -3.10 -11.21 19.02
CA HIS A 91 -2.02 -12.10 18.57
C HIS A 91 -1.24 -11.58 17.35
N ALA A 92 0.06 -11.87 17.31
CA ALA A 92 0.90 -11.63 16.14
C ALA A 92 0.55 -12.65 15.05
N PHE A 93 0.52 -12.22 13.79
CA PHE A 93 0.25 -13.14 12.68
C PHE A 93 0.87 -12.65 11.37
N TRP A 94 0.97 -13.59 10.43
CA TRP A 94 1.04 -13.34 9.00
C TRP A 94 -0.08 -14.12 8.32
N GLN A 95 -0.71 -13.50 7.33
CA GLN A 95 -1.80 -14.10 6.55
C GLN A 95 -1.64 -13.74 5.08
N GLY A 96 -1.69 -14.76 4.21
CA GLY A 96 -1.81 -14.55 2.77
C GLY A 96 -3.23 -14.13 2.39
N ILE A 97 -3.35 -13.20 1.45
CA ILE A 97 -4.64 -12.74 0.92
C ILE A 97 -4.58 -12.86 -0.59
N ASP A 98 -5.56 -13.59 -1.12
CA ASP A 98 -5.77 -13.77 -2.54
C ASP A 98 -6.59 -12.60 -3.07
N ASP A 99 -6.26 -12.05 -4.23
CA ASP A 99 -7.01 -10.96 -4.89
C ASP A 99 -7.33 -9.72 -4.02
N PRO A 100 -6.32 -9.14 -3.33
CA PRO A 100 -6.50 -7.95 -2.50
C PRO A 100 -6.82 -6.69 -3.31
N LEU A 101 -6.49 -6.69 -4.60
CA LEU A 101 -6.83 -5.65 -5.56
C LEU A 101 -7.90 -6.15 -6.53
N THR A 102 -8.69 -5.25 -7.10
CA THR A 102 -9.59 -5.62 -8.19
C THR A 102 -8.75 -6.06 -9.40
N PRO A 103 -9.24 -6.99 -10.26
CA PRO A 103 -8.45 -7.45 -11.41
C PRO A 103 -7.99 -6.29 -12.33
N ALA A 104 -8.88 -5.32 -12.57
CA ALA A 104 -8.57 -4.12 -13.35
C ALA A 104 -7.57 -3.20 -12.63
N GLY A 105 -7.73 -3.03 -11.31
CA GLY A 105 -6.80 -2.25 -10.49
C GLY A 105 -5.41 -2.85 -10.46
N PHE A 106 -5.30 -4.17 -10.28
CA PHE A 106 -4.04 -4.91 -10.31
C PHE A 106 -3.30 -4.71 -11.64
N ARG A 107 -3.97 -4.94 -12.77
CA ARG A 107 -3.36 -4.75 -14.10
C ARG A 107 -2.92 -3.31 -14.33
N THR A 108 -3.77 -2.34 -14.00
CA THR A 108 -3.45 -0.92 -14.18
C THR A 108 -2.22 -0.51 -13.35
N LEU A 109 -2.15 -0.89 -12.07
CA LEU A 109 -1.03 -0.56 -11.18
C LEU A 109 0.26 -1.31 -11.56
N LEU A 110 0.13 -2.52 -12.09
CA LEU A 110 1.26 -3.31 -12.61
C LEU A 110 1.86 -2.66 -13.86
N ASP A 111 1.01 -2.27 -14.81
CA ASP A 111 1.43 -1.65 -16.08
C ASP A 111 2.07 -0.27 -15.84
N GLU A 112 1.55 0.46 -14.84
CA GLU A 112 2.06 1.76 -14.43
C GLU A 112 3.03 1.69 -13.22
N TYR A 113 3.60 0.51 -12.92
CA TYR A 113 4.53 0.37 -11.79
C TYR A 113 5.72 1.34 -11.97
N PRO A 114 6.16 2.05 -10.91
CA PRO A 114 7.17 3.10 -11.07
C PRO A 114 8.45 2.62 -11.76
N SER A 115 8.98 3.48 -12.65
CA SER A 115 10.24 3.24 -13.38
C SER A 115 11.43 3.12 -12.43
N LEU A 116 12.41 2.27 -12.79
CA LEU A 116 13.63 2.02 -12.01
C LEU A 116 14.44 3.31 -11.73
N GLU A 117 14.32 4.32 -12.59
CA GLU A 117 15.01 5.62 -12.45
C GLU A 117 14.62 6.38 -11.17
N HIS A 118 13.43 6.12 -10.63
CA HIS A 118 12.99 6.71 -9.37
C HIS A 118 13.61 6.00 -8.17
N PHE A 119 14.09 4.78 -8.33
CA PHE A 119 14.55 3.95 -7.21
C PHE A 119 16.01 4.23 -6.86
N GLU A 120 16.31 4.06 -5.59
CA GLU A 120 17.66 3.96 -5.08
C GLU A 120 18.04 2.48 -4.96
N LYS A 121 19.23 2.11 -5.44
CA LYS A 121 19.78 0.77 -5.23
C LYS A 121 20.37 0.65 -3.83
N HIS A 122 19.90 -0.31 -3.06
CA HIS A 122 20.50 -0.72 -1.79
C HIS A 122 21.19 -2.07 -1.98
N GLU A 123 22.49 -2.11 -1.72
CA GLU A 123 23.32 -3.30 -1.88
C GLU A 123 24.33 -3.35 -0.73
N GLY A 124 24.43 -4.49 -0.03
CA GLY A 124 25.38 -4.69 1.06
C GLY A 124 25.14 -3.80 2.28
N LEU A 125 23.98 -3.14 2.39
CA LEU A 125 23.72 -2.20 3.49
C LEU A 125 23.62 -2.96 4.83
N PRO A 126 24.36 -2.54 5.86
CA PRO A 126 24.35 -3.22 7.15
C PRO A 126 22.98 -3.12 7.83
N ARG A 127 22.61 -4.20 8.52
CA ARG A 127 21.36 -4.32 9.25
C ARG A 127 21.65 -4.63 10.71
N GLY A 128 20.73 -4.22 11.59
CA GLY A 128 20.86 -4.49 13.02
C GLY A 128 20.75 -5.98 13.33
N ASN A 129 21.24 -6.37 14.51
CA ASN A 129 21.07 -7.71 15.07
C ASN A 129 21.59 -8.85 14.18
N GLY A 130 22.65 -8.60 13.41
CA GLY A 130 23.30 -9.60 12.56
C GLY A 130 22.49 -10.05 11.34
N GLN A 131 21.38 -9.37 11.01
CA GLN A 131 20.62 -9.62 9.78
C GLN A 131 21.48 -9.44 8.54
N ARG A 132 21.26 -10.28 7.53
CA ARG A 132 21.93 -10.14 6.23
C ARG A 132 21.39 -8.89 5.49
N PRO A 133 22.14 -8.31 4.54
CA PRO A 133 21.66 -7.18 3.75
C PRO A 133 20.33 -7.50 3.04
N HIS A 134 19.43 -6.52 2.98
CA HIS A 134 18.19 -6.63 2.21
C HIS A 134 18.42 -5.92 0.87
N ASP A 135 19.14 -6.57 -0.03
CA ASP A 135 19.50 -6.00 -1.32
C ASP A 135 18.26 -5.83 -2.18
N ARG A 136 18.06 -4.61 -2.71
CA ARG A 136 16.86 -4.23 -3.47
C ARG A 136 17.01 -2.85 -4.07
N TYR A 137 16.16 -2.55 -5.03
CA TYR A 137 15.79 -1.18 -5.34
C TYR A 137 14.66 -0.75 -4.40
N TYR A 138 14.78 0.45 -3.82
CA TYR A 138 13.83 1.01 -2.86
C TYR A 138 13.30 2.37 -3.33
N LEU A 139 12.00 2.58 -3.15
CA LEU A 139 11.36 3.87 -3.41
C LEU A 139 10.35 4.17 -2.30
N GLY A 140 10.61 5.22 -1.51
CA GLY A 140 9.69 5.69 -0.47
C GLY A 140 8.68 6.70 -1.00
N TYR A 141 7.42 6.62 -0.56
CA TYR A 141 6.41 7.63 -0.86
C TYR A 141 6.51 8.81 0.14
N LYS A 142 6.73 10.03 -0.36
CA LYS A 142 6.91 11.30 0.37
C LYS A 142 8.10 11.38 1.34
N VAL A 143 8.50 10.25 1.93
CA VAL A 143 9.55 10.14 2.94
C VAL A 143 10.37 8.87 2.74
N SER A 144 11.67 8.95 3.04
CA SER A 144 12.56 7.79 3.16
C SER A 144 13.24 7.81 4.52
N ARG A 145 13.54 6.63 5.05
CA ARG A 145 14.36 6.51 6.27
C ARG A 145 15.86 6.68 6.00
N TYR A 146 16.25 6.70 4.72
CA TYR A 146 17.63 6.75 4.25
C TYR A 146 18.07 8.17 3.89
N HIS A 147 17.12 9.11 3.84
CA HIS A 147 17.36 10.50 3.46
C HIS A 147 16.79 11.46 4.51
N PRO A 148 17.38 12.66 4.66
CA PRO A 148 16.85 13.68 5.56
C PRO A 148 15.49 14.22 5.08
N PRO A 149 14.67 14.80 5.98
CA PRO A 149 13.45 15.52 5.59
C PRO A 149 13.74 16.57 4.52
N GLY A 150 12.91 16.60 3.47
CA GLY A 150 13.03 17.57 2.37
C GLY A 150 13.94 17.13 1.22
N TYR A 151 14.63 15.99 1.31
CA TYR A 151 15.36 15.42 0.17
C TYR A 151 14.43 15.15 -1.02
N ARG A 152 14.89 15.49 -2.22
CA ARG A 152 14.25 15.17 -3.50
C ARG A 152 15.30 14.56 -4.43
N GLY A 153 15.01 13.36 -4.95
CA GLY A 153 15.91 12.59 -5.79
C GLY A 153 15.55 11.10 -5.77
N PRO A 154 16.35 10.24 -6.41
CA PRO A 154 16.14 8.80 -6.40
C PRO A 154 16.00 8.27 -4.97
N GLY A 155 15.07 7.32 -4.78
CA GLY A 155 14.71 6.74 -3.49
C GLY A 155 13.51 7.40 -2.79
N ILE A 156 13.02 8.55 -3.27
CA ILE A 156 11.78 9.20 -2.81
C ILE A 156 10.94 9.65 -4.01
N VAL A 157 9.63 9.37 -3.97
CA VAL A 157 8.65 9.85 -4.95
C VAL A 157 7.54 10.66 -4.28
N PHE A 158 7.08 11.71 -4.94
CA PHE A 158 5.97 12.54 -4.49
C PHE A 158 4.73 12.33 -5.36
N PRO A 159 3.52 12.69 -4.88
CA PRO A 159 2.27 12.48 -5.64
C PRO A 159 2.32 13.07 -7.06
N GLU A 160 2.93 14.25 -7.23
CA GLU A 160 3.08 14.92 -8.52
C GLU A 160 3.86 14.10 -9.56
N ASP A 161 4.79 13.24 -9.09
CA ASP A 161 5.66 12.42 -9.93
C ASP A 161 5.06 11.04 -10.25
N LEU A 162 3.92 10.69 -9.63
CA LEU A 162 3.28 9.39 -9.82
C LEU A 162 2.23 9.40 -10.96
N PRO A 163 2.05 8.26 -11.64
CA PRO A 163 0.89 8.06 -12.50
C PRO A 163 -0.43 8.26 -11.76
N ALA A 164 -1.48 8.62 -12.50
CA ALA A 164 -2.78 8.91 -11.91
C ALA A 164 -3.38 7.69 -11.19
N SER A 165 -3.11 6.47 -11.67
CA SER A 165 -3.58 5.24 -11.02
C SER A 165 -2.97 5.06 -9.64
N TRP A 166 -1.64 5.20 -9.51
CA TRP A 166 -0.92 5.08 -8.24
C TRP A 166 -1.32 6.16 -7.25
N ARG A 167 -1.51 7.42 -7.70
CA ARG A 167 -2.05 8.47 -6.84
C ARG A 167 -3.41 8.06 -6.25
N ARG A 168 -4.33 7.57 -7.09
CA ARG A 168 -5.67 7.15 -6.65
C ARG A 168 -5.64 5.94 -5.72
N PHE A 169 -4.80 4.95 -6.01
CA PHE A 169 -4.60 3.82 -5.10
C PHE A 169 -4.07 4.29 -3.74
N LEU A 170 -3.12 5.24 -3.71
CA LEU A 170 -2.63 5.82 -2.47
C LEU A 170 -3.71 6.63 -1.73
N GLU A 171 -4.62 7.31 -2.44
CA GLU A 171 -5.80 7.95 -1.84
C GLU A 171 -6.72 6.92 -1.17
N GLU A 172 -6.89 5.72 -1.76
CA GLU A 172 -7.64 4.62 -1.14
C GLU A 172 -6.92 4.06 0.11
N ILE A 173 -5.60 3.88 0.05
CA ILE A 173 -4.77 3.45 1.19
C ILE A 173 -4.78 4.47 2.33
N GLU A 174 -4.70 5.77 2.02
CA GLU A 174 -4.79 6.86 3.00
C GLU A 174 -6.25 7.11 3.44
N GLY A 175 -7.22 6.56 2.71
CA GLY A 175 -8.65 6.76 2.86
C GLY A 175 -9.28 6.05 4.06
N ARG A 176 -10.55 6.36 4.30
CA ARG A 176 -11.30 5.90 5.47
C ARG A 176 -11.39 4.37 5.56
N ASP A 177 -11.84 3.72 4.49
CA ASP A 177 -12.17 2.29 4.50
C ASP A 177 -10.94 1.42 4.82
N TYR A 178 -9.81 1.70 4.17
CA TYR A 178 -8.56 0.97 4.43
C TYR A 178 -8.00 1.26 5.84
N ARG A 179 -8.15 2.51 6.33
CA ARG A 179 -7.77 2.85 7.70
C ARG A 179 -8.66 2.18 8.74
N GLU A 180 -9.96 2.04 8.50
CA GLU A 180 -10.88 1.31 9.37
C GLU A 180 -10.53 -0.18 9.38
N PHE A 181 -10.28 -0.78 8.20
CA PHE A 181 -9.77 -2.14 8.08
C PHE A 181 -8.52 -2.39 8.94
N LEU A 182 -7.51 -1.51 8.86
CA LEU A 182 -6.32 -1.63 9.71
C LEU A 182 -6.58 -1.31 11.18
N SER A 183 -7.47 -0.35 11.48
CA SER A 183 -7.77 0.03 12.87
C SER A 183 -8.41 -1.11 13.64
N ASP A 184 -9.28 -1.88 12.99
CA ASP A 184 -9.90 -3.05 13.57
C ASP A 184 -8.85 -4.14 13.85
N ILE A 185 -7.97 -4.41 12.87
CA ILE A 185 -6.91 -5.41 13.01
C ILE A 185 -5.89 -5.02 14.06
N LEU A 186 -5.66 -3.72 14.28
CA LEU A 186 -4.67 -3.20 15.24
C LEU A 186 -5.27 -2.85 16.59
N GLU A 187 -6.60 -2.90 16.74
CA GLU A 187 -7.37 -2.39 17.89
C GLU A 187 -7.00 -0.93 18.24
N THR A 188 -6.60 -0.15 17.24
CA THR A 188 -6.27 1.26 17.42
C THR A 188 -6.33 2.02 16.12
N ASN A 189 -6.85 3.25 16.16
CA ASN A 189 -6.80 4.20 15.06
C ASN A 189 -5.57 5.14 15.12
N LYS A 190 -4.69 4.95 16.13
CA LYS A 190 -3.52 5.81 16.36
C LYS A 190 -2.27 5.25 15.69
N PHE A 191 -2.20 5.42 14.38
CA PHE A 191 -1.03 5.08 13.58
C PHE A 191 -0.85 6.03 12.40
N SER A 192 0.41 6.18 11.97
CA SER A 192 0.75 6.76 10.67
C SER A 192 1.00 5.64 9.65
N LEU A 193 0.78 5.93 8.37
CA LEU A 193 1.09 5.00 7.29
C LEU A 193 2.37 5.43 6.60
N ARG A 194 3.24 4.46 6.30
CA ARG A 194 4.39 4.64 5.44
C ARG A 194 4.29 3.67 4.26
N CYS A 195 4.41 4.21 3.06
CA CYS A 195 4.31 3.44 1.83
C CYS A 195 5.66 3.41 1.11
N ALA A 196 5.97 2.27 0.47
CA ALA A 196 7.18 2.13 -0.33
C ALA A 196 7.05 1.01 -1.36
N TRP A 197 7.70 1.19 -2.51
CA TRP A 197 7.90 0.15 -3.52
C TRP A 197 9.26 -0.50 -3.31
N HIS A 198 9.34 -1.79 -3.62
CA HIS A 198 10.57 -2.56 -3.54
C HIS A 198 10.68 -3.46 -4.77
N MET A 199 11.87 -3.54 -5.33
CA MET A 199 12.21 -4.49 -6.38
C MET A 199 13.42 -5.31 -5.96
N GLY A 200 13.20 -6.62 -5.76
CA GLY A 200 14.26 -7.59 -5.50
C GLY A 200 14.92 -8.03 -6.80
N MET A 201 16.24 -8.11 -6.79
CA MET A 201 17.11 -8.55 -7.89
C MET A 201 17.63 -9.97 -7.64
N SER A 202 18.26 -10.60 -8.63
CA SER A 202 18.88 -11.93 -8.45
C SER A 202 19.80 -11.96 -7.21
N GLY A 203 19.72 -13.04 -6.43
CA GLY A 203 20.44 -13.19 -5.16
C GLY A 203 19.87 -12.40 -3.98
N ALA A 204 18.97 -11.43 -4.20
CA ALA A 204 18.36 -10.69 -3.11
C ALA A 204 17.59 -11.61 -2.17
N GLU A 205 17.71 -11.38 -0.87
CA GLU A 205 17.01 -12.15 0.15
C GLU A 205 16.55 -11.27 1.31
N VAL A 206 15.78 -11.88 2.20
CA VAL A 206 15.45 -11.32 3.51
C VAL A 206 15.69 -12.43 4.52
N SER A 207 16.75 -12.32 5.32
CA SER A 207 17.03 -13.32 6.33
C SER A 207 15.91 -13.40 7.37
N PRO A 208 15.70 -14.57 8.01
CA PRO A 208 14.72 -14.72 9.06
C PRO A 208 14.86 -13.65 10.13
N HIS A 209 13.80 -12.87 10.34
CA HIS A 209 13.81 -11.83 11.36
C HIS A 209 12.39 -11.50 11.84
N ARG A 210 12.35 -10.74 12.93
CA ARG A 210 11.18 -10.01 13.37
C ARG A 210 11.34 -8.55 13.06
N ASP A 211 10.23 -7.92 12.72
CA ASP A 211 10.26 -6.51 12.42
C ASP A 211 10.24 -5.66 13.70
N THR A 212 10.83 -4.47 13.64
CA THR A 212 10.92 -3.60 14.83
C THR A 212 9.53 -3.30 15.40
N MET A 213 9.38 -3.26 16.72
CA MET A 213 8.09 -2.96 17.38
C MET A 213 7.54 -1.54 17.08
N ARG A 214 8.26 -0.69 16.34
CA ARG A 214 7.71 0.57 15.80
C ARG A 214 6.74 0.32 14.64
N LYS A 215 6.85 -0.81 13.95
CA LYS A 215 5.90 -1.26 12.93
C LYS A 215 4.81 -2.05 13.65
N LEU A 216 3.58 -1.53 13.60
CA LEU A 216 2.40 -2.17 14.18
C LEU A 216 1.87 -3.27 13.26
N SER A 217 1.84 -2.99 11.96
CA SER A 217 1.38 -3.89 10.91
C SER A 217 2.09 -3.57 9.59
N ILE A 218 2.16 -4.57 8.73
CA ILE A 218 2.76 -4.50 7.40
C ILE A 218 1.80 -5.21 6.45
N HIS A 219 1.46 -4.58 5.33
CA HIS A 219 0.71 -5.19 4.24
C HIS A 219 1.57 -5.12 2.97
N LEU A 220 1.93 -6.29 2.45
CA LEU A 220 2.75 -6.46 1.25
C LEU A 220 1.83 -6.78 0.07
N PHE A 221 1.72 -5.92 -0.92
CA PHE A 221 1.02 -6.21 -2.18
C PHE A 221 2.04 -6.64 -3.24
N TYR A 222 1.86 -7.81 -3.83
CA TYR A 222 2.74 -8.33 -4.87
C TYR A 222 2.30 -7.87 -6.25
N PHE A 223 3.28 -7.63 -7.12
CA PHE A 223 3.09 -7.21 -8.52
C PHE A 223 3.92 -8.09 -9.45
N ASN A 224 3.90 -9.40 -9.21
CA ASN A 224 4.66 -10.40 -9.97
C ASN A 224 3.71 -11.21 -10.85
N ALA A 225 3.28 -10.62 -11.97
CA ALA A 225 2.35 -11.28 -12.88
C ALA A 225 2.92 -12.64 -13.37
N PRO A 226 2.10 -13.70 -13.46
CA PRO A 226 2.58 -15.02 -13.88
C PRO A 226 3.12 -15.03 -15.32
N GLU A 227 2.79 -14.01 -16.12
CA GLU A 227 3.32 -13.85 -17.47
C GLU A 227 4.80 -13.40 -17.49
N VAL A 228 5.29 -12.78 -16.40
CA VAL A 228 6.64 -12.19 -16.32
C VAL A 228 7.46 -12.68 -15.13
N TRP A 229 6.84 -13.36 -14.17
CA TRP A 229 7.50 -13.91 -13.00
C TRP A 229 7.19 -15.40 -12.85
N ARG A 230 8.24 -16.22 -12.74
CA ARG A 230 8.08 -17.66 -12.53
C ARG A 230 8.20 -17.99 -11.05
N ALA A 231 7.35 -18.89 -10.58
CA ALA A 231 7.33 -19.31 -9.17
C ALA A 231 8.64 -20.00 -8.74
N ASP A 232 9.33 -20.69 -9.65
CA ASP A 232 10.61 -21.36 -9.37
C ASP A 232 11.78 -20.41 -9.14
N TRP A 233 11.66 -19.13 -9.54
CA TRP A 233 12.62 -18.08 -9.18
C TRP A 233 12.55 -17.68 -7.70
N GLY A 234 11.58 -18.22 -6.95
CA GLY A 234 11.36 -17.94 -5.55
C GLY A 234 10.72 -16.58 -5.30
N GLY A 235 11.00 -16.00 -4.13
CA GLY A 235 10.43 -14.72 -3.71
C GLY A 235 9.16 -14.83 -2.88
N ASP A 236 8.69 -16.02 -2.55
CA ASP A 236 7.60 -16.16 -1.59
C ASP A 236 8.02 -15.61 -0.22
N LEU A 237 7.07 -14.98 0.47
CA LEU A 237 7.26 -14.69 1.89
C LEU A 237 7.13 -16.00 2.64
N LEU A 238 8.12 -16.33 3.45
CA LEU A 238 8.09 -17.48 4.33
C LEU A 238 7.65 -17.01 5.72
N ILE A 239 6.50 -17.49 6.19
CA ILE A 239 6.07 -17.37 7.57
C ILE A 239 6.78 -18.47 8.35
N LEU A 240 7.48 -18.09 9.41
CA LEU A 240 8.35 -18.99 10.15
C LEU A 240 7.78 -19.16 11.56
N LYS A 241 7.58 -20.39 12.02
CA LYS A 241 7.02 -20.65 13.35
C LYS A 241 7.90 -21.60 14.16
N ASP A 242 7.72 -21.53 15.48
CA ASP A 242 8.42 -22.33 16.47
C ASP A 242 9.95 -22.29 16.27
N CYS A 243 10.52 -21.10 16.41
CA CYS A 243 11.97 -20.90 16.38
C CYS A 243 12.63 -21.69 17.53
N ARG A 244 13.60 -22.54 17.20
CA ARG A 244 14.27 -23.45 18.16
C ARG A 244 15.50 -22.84 18.82
N VAL A 245 15.86 -21.62 18.43
CA VAL A 245 17.07 -20.93 18.89
C VAL A 245 16.72 -19.55 19.43
N ASP A 246 17.47 -19.11 20.44
CA ASP A 246 17.36 -17.77 21.01
C ASP A 246 18.43 -16.85 20.40
N ARG A 247 18.18 -16.41 19.15
CA ARG A 247 18.99 -15.40 18.45
C ARG A 247 18.13 -14.57 17.52
N GLU A 248 18.56 -13.33 17.26
CA GLU A 248 17.78 -12.34 16.49
C GLU A 248 17.87 -12.48 14.95
N ASN A 249 18.79 -13.31 14.44
CA ASN A 249 18.91 -13.66 13.02
C ASN A 249 19.14 -15.18 12.86
N PRO A 250 18.10 -16.00 13.10
CA PRO A 250 18.17 -17.45 12.90
C PRO A 250 18.30 -17.82 11.42
N ASP A 251 18.67 -19.07 11.18
CA ASP A 251 18.59 -19.67 9.84
C ASP A 251 17.17 -20.22 9.60
N PHE A 252 16.80 -20.39 8.34
CA PHE A 252 15.51 -20.98 7.99
C PHE A 252 15.33 -22.39 8.60
N ASN A 253 16.42 -23.15 8.76
CA ASN A 253 16.38 -24.50 9.35
C ASN A 253 16.18 -24.52 10.87
N ASP A 254 16.25 -23.36 11.53
CA ASP A 254 15.99 -23.26 12.98
C ASP A 254 14.50 -23.25 13.32
N PHE A 255 13.62 -23.18 12.32
CA PHE A 255 12.17 -23.16 12.50
C PHE A 255 11.57 -24.53 12.26
N ARG A 256 10.56 -24.89 13.06
CA ARG A 256 9.84 -26.16 12.89
C ARG A 256 8.92 -26.13 11.68
N GLU A 257 8.29 -24.98 11.44
CA GLU A 257 7.29 -24.82 10.39
C GLU A 257 7.63 -23.61 9.53
N VAL A 258 7.54 -23.81 8.22
CA VAL A 258 7.78 -22.80 7.19
C VAL A 258 6.59 -22.82 6.24
N ILE A 259 5.80 -21.76 6.28
CA ILE A 259 4.57 -21.65 5.47
C ILE A 259 4.82 -20.60 4.37
N PRO A 260 4.85 -20.99 3.09
CA PRO A 260 5.01 -20.05 2.01
C PRO A 260 3.72 -19.27 1.75
N VAL A 261 3.84 -17.97 1.54
CA VAL A 261 2.82 -17.10 0.96
C VAL A 261 3.29 -16.70 -0.42
N SER A 262 2.57 -17.18 -1.43
CA SER A 262 2.92 -16.96 -2.83
C SER A 262 3.07 -15.48 -3.16
N ALA A 263 4.17 -15.13 -3.81
CA ALA A 263 4.41 -13.78 -4.32
C ALA A 263 3.89 -13.59 -5.75
N VAL A 264 3.31 -14.62 -6.39
CA VAL A 264 2.91 -14.59 -7.81
C VAL A 264 1.46 -14.15 -7.98
N GLY A 265 1.23 -13.22 -8.89
CA GLY A 265 -0.08 -12.70 -9.26
C GLY A 265 -0.61 -11.62 -8.30
N ASN A 266 -1.93 -11.47 -8.30
CA ASN A 266 -2.66 -10.55 -7.43
C ASN A 266 -2.78 -11.15 -6.03
N ARG A 267 -1.68 -11.09 -5.28
CA ARG A 267 -1.55 -11.63 -3.93
C ARG A 267 -1.05 -10.56 -2.97
N SER A 268 -1.40 -10.68 -1.70
CA SER A 268 -0.76 -9.91 -0.64
C SER A 268 -0.47 -10.76 0.60
N ALA A 269 0.35 -10.21 1.48
CA ALA A 269 0.59 -10.75 2.82
C ALA A 269 0.38 -9.65 3.85
N LEU A 270 -0.47 -9.91 4.85
CA LEU A 270 -0.76 -8.99 5.94
C LEU A 270 -0.15 -9.52 7.24
N CYS A 271 0.53 -8.64 7.96
CA CYS A 271 1.09 -8.90 9.27
C CYS A 271 0.45 -8.03 10.35
N ARG A 272 0.09 -8.63 11.48
CA ARG A 272 0.07 -7.92 12.77
C ARG A 272 1.37 -8.25 13.48
N ASN A 273 2.22 -7.25 13.65
CA ASN A 273 3.59 -7.47 14.14
C ASN A 273 3.59 -7.78 15.64
N GLY A 274 4.49 -8.68 16.06
CA GLY A 274 4.69 -9.08 17.45
C GLY A 274 5.85 -10.05 17.59
N LEU A 275 5.94 -10.72 18.75
CA LEU A 275 7.11 -11.54 19.10
C LEU A 275 7.26 -12.79 18.23
N ASP A 276 6.16 -13.29 17.67
CA ASP A 276 6.13 -14.51 16.86
C ASP A 276 5.97 -14.23 15.35
N ALA A 277 6.02 -12.96 14.93
CA ALA A 277 5.88 -12.55 13.54
C ALA A 277 7.16 -12.76 12.71
N TRP A 278 7.82 -13.91 12.89
CA TRP A 278 9.01 -14.28 12.15
C TRP A 278 8.70 -14.50 10.68
N HIS A 279 9.57 -13.95 9.84
CA HIS A 279 9.43 -14.08 8.40
C HIS A 279 10.78 -13.93 7.70
N GLY A 280 10.83 -14.41 6.45
CA GLY A 280 11.98 -14.25 5.58
C GLY A 280 11.60 -14.47 4.12
N VAL A 281 12.57 -14.28 3.23
CA VAL A 281 12.49 -14.58 1.80
C VAL A 281 13.81 -15.20 1.42
N LYS A 282 13.79 -16.40 0.83
CA LYS A 282 15.01 -17.05 0.33
C LYS A 282 15.61 -16.25 -0.85
N PRO A 283 16.91 -16.43 -1.15
CA PRO A 283 17.53 -15.79 -2.31
C PRO A 283 16.74 -16.01 -3.59
N LEU A 284 16.59 -14.95 -4.38
CA LEU A 284 15.94 -14.99 -5.69
C LEU A 284 16.85 -15.63 -6.73
N ASP A 285 16.28 -16.49 -7.58
CA ASP A 285 16.97 -17.13 -8.71
C ASP A 285 16.43 -16.62 -10.06
N CYS A 286 16.04 -15.34 -10.10
CA CYS A 286 15.53 -14.72 -11.31
C CYS A 286 16.67 -14.30 -12.25
N PRO A 287 16.45 -14.30 -13.58
CA PRO A 287 17.39 -13.75 -14.55
C PRO A 287 17.67 -12.27 -14.34
N GLU A 288 18.80 -11.78 -14.88
CA GLU A 288 19.10 -10.36 -14.92
C GLU A 288 17.98 -9.57 -15.64
N GLY A 289 17.68 -8.37 -15.12
CA GLY A 289 16.60 -7.53 -15.63
C GLY A 289 15.20 -7.96 -15.21
N GLN A 290 15.05 -9.10 -14.54
CA GLN A 290 13.80 -9.51 -13.88
C GLN A 290 13.82 -9.08 -12.41
N TYR A 291 12.68 -8.59 -11.94
CA TYR A 291 12.57 -8.04 -10.60
C TYR A 291 11.34 -8.54 -9.87
N ARG A 292 11.53 -8.95 -8.61
CA ARG A 292 10.44 -9.23 -7.70
C ARG A 292 9.84 -7.92 -7.21
N ARG A 293 8.67 -7.54 -7.71
CA ARG A 293 7.99 -6.28 -7.43
C ARG A 293 6.99 -6.42 -6.30
N LEU A 294 7.04 -5.49 -5.36
CA LEU A 294 6.01 -5.34 -4.33
C LEU A 294 5.83 -3.91 -3.87
N PHE A 295 4.67 -3.61 -3.32
CA PHE A 295 4.35 -2.36 -2.64
C PHE A 295 4.02 -2.67 -1.18
N THR A 296 4.59 -1.91 -0.25
CA THR A 296 4.39 -2.09 1.18
C THR A 296 3.62 -0.93 1.78
N VAL A 297 2.63 -1.24 2.59
CA VAL A 297 2.00 -0.30 3.52
C VAL A 297 2.37 -0.70 4.93
N ILE A 298 2.98 0.22 5.68
CA ILE A 298 3.46 -0.05 7.04
C ILE A 298 2.73 0.89 7.99
N ALA A 299 1.93 0.33 8.89
CA ALA A 299 1.35 1.07 10.01
C ALA A 299 2.42 1.26 11.08
N MET A 300 2.73 2.51 11.41
CA MET A 300 3.80 2.89 12.33
C MET A 300 3.21 3.49 13.60
N VAL A 301 3.88 3.25 14.73
CA VAL A 301 3.66 4.04 15.95
C VAL A 301 3.95 5.52 15.63
N PRO A 302 3.00 6.45 15.87
CA PRO A 302 3.21 7.86 15.60
C PRO A 302 4.43 8.42 16.34
N ASP A 303 5.13 9.36 15.70
CA ASP A 303 6.25 10.05 16.34
C ASP A 303 5.77 10.83 17.57
N GLY A 304 6.63 10.91 18.60
CA GLY A 304 6.29 11.56 19.89
C GLY A 304 5.54 10.69 20.91
N VAL A 305 5.02 9.51 20.53
CA VAL A 305 4.43 8.57 21.49
C VAL A 305 5.54 7.81 22.24
N LYS A 306 5.60 7.94 23.58
CA LYS A 306 6.65 7.31 24.41
C LYS A 306 6.61 5.77 24.30
N ARG A 307 7.63 5.20 23.62
CA ARG A 307 7.89 3.76 23.39
C ARG A 307 7.61 2.83 24.59
N LYS A 308 7.88 3.27 25.82
CA LYS A 308 7.72 2.47 27.05
C LYS A 308 6.25 2.19 27.42
N LEU A 309 5.31 3.08 27.08
CA LEU A 309 3.90 2.92 27.44
C LEU A 309 3.20 1.87 26.56
N LEU A 310 3.48 1.91 25.25
CA LEU A 310 2.93 0.97 24.27
C LEU A 310 3.45 -0.46 24.47
N LEU A 311 4.74 -0.61 24.79
CA LEU A 311 5.35 -1.92 25.04
C LEU A 311 4.91 -2.54 26.37
N ARG A 312 4.64 -1.72 27.42
CA ARG A 312 4.08 -2.22 28.68
C ARG A 312 2.66 -2.74 28.51
N ALA A 313 1.81 -2.02 27.75
CA ALA A 313 0.46 -2.48 27.45
C ALA A 313 0.50 -3.81 26.67
N ARG A 314 1.33 -3.92 25.62
CA ARG A 314 1.40 -5.16 24.82
C ARG A 314 1.99 -6.36 25.55
N ARG A 315 2.89 -6.18 26.52
CA ARG A 315 3.34 -7.29 27.39
C ARG A 315 2.27 -7.73 28.37
N LEU A 316 1.44 -6.82 28.88
CA LEU A 316 0.37 -7.14 29.82
C LEU A 316 -0.81 -7.85 29.15
N PHE A 317 -1.02 -7.64 27.84
CA PHE A 317 -2.12 -8.24 27.06
C PHE A 317 -1.67 -9.35 26.10
N GLY A 318 -0.37 -9.68 26.05
CA GLY A 318 0.22 -10.69 25.16
C GLY A 318 0.83 -11.90 25.86
N VAL A 319 0.60 -12.05 27.17
CA VAL A 319 0.93 -13.28 27.91
C VAL A 319 -0.37 -14.01 28.16
N GLY A 320 -0.66 -14.99 27.30
CA GLY A 320 -1.44 -16.13 27.76
C GLY A 320 -0.64 -16.79 28.87
N SER A 321 -1.20 -16.78 30.08
CA SER A 321 -0.73 -17.63 31.16
C SER A 321 -0.86 -19.08 30.70
N GLU A 322 0.23 -19.70 30.27
CA GLU A 322 0.36 -21.15 30.42
C GLU A 322 0.81 -21.41 31.86
N SER A 323 -0.15 -21.92 32.61
CA SER A 323 0.00 -22.55 33.90
C SER A 323 0.96 -23.74 33.84
N GLU A 324 1.85 -23.80 34.83
CA GLU A 324 2.34 -25.00 35.53
C GLU A 324 2.20 -26.36 34.83
N ALA A 325 3.35 -26.95 34.50
CA ALA A 325 3.72 -28.30 34.91
C ALA A 325 5.23 -28.37 35.16
#